data_AF-A0A1X6ZKJ4-F1
#
_entry.id   AF-A0A1X6ZKJ4-F1
#
_cell.length_a   1.000
_cell.length_b   1.000
_cell.length_c   1.000
_cell.angle_alpha   90.00
_cell.angle_beta   90.00
_cell.angle_gamma   90.00
#
_symmetry.space_group_name_H-M   'P 1'
#
loop_
_entity.id
_entity.type
_entity.pdbx_description
1 polymer ?
#
loop_
_entity_poly.entity_id
_entity_poly.type
_entity_poly.pdbx_seq_one_letter_code
_entity_poly.pdbx_strand_id
1 'polypeptide(L)'
;MAISPQPLPWSLVLRLMLGLMPPVLLVAFFMAPAYIATITAALLMGAAGAIMGSIRRAMLAAALAPVPMFGSLIGIDPRIAALALTVIAGFEACRFGGRSFSLSLIAAVMLVHGQNLGTDIQTALVVFAAGVCWSLGIVKWLKFDAKAAAPAIGLRESIGLALLLALGLLVSVAIVEHSEQPFAYWIILMFLFRALAPTQQLHIRTWKFAQGAIAGAGIAMLLEIYVMPGAYVRLAIAFAAAFLGLRYVTLVSPLPAMFFCVGILLLGAPTPEAAGFRIEAVLIVAFLVLCLSEFLRMLLVKRE
;
A
#
# COMPACT_ATOMS: atom_id res chain seq x y z
N MET A 1 -20.09 -22.51 8.33
CA MET A 1 -18.78 -22.65 8.99
C MET A 1 -17.83 -21.63 8.38
N ALA A 2 -17.39 -20.63 9.14
CA ALA A 2 -16.38 -19.70 8.66
C ALA A 2 -15.03 -20.43 8.65
N ILE A 3 -14.45 -20.64 7.47
CA ILE A 3 -13.11 -21.21 7.32
C ILE A 3 -12.17 -20.25 8.04
N SER A 4 -11.45 -20.74 9.06
CA SER A 4 -10.45 -19.94 9.76
C SER A 4 -9.41 -19.44 8.75
N PRO A 5 -9.01 -18.16 8.80
CA PRO A 5 -8.00 -17.65 7.89
C PRO A 5 -6.71 -18.46 8.08
N GLN A 6 -6.26 -19.12 7.02
CA GLN A 6 -5.01 -19.90 7.02
C GLN A 6 -3.91 -19.13 6.28
N PRO A 7 -2.62 -19.35 6.65
CA PRO A 7 -1.50 -18.84 5.87
C PRO A 7 -1.60 -19.27 4.41
N LEU A 8 -1.14 -18.43 3.50
CA LEU A 8 -1.06 -18.77 2.09
C LEU A 8 -0.11 -19.97 1.89
N PRO A 9 -0.44 -20.91 0.99
CA PRO A 9 0.43 -22.04 0.69
C PRO A 9 1.75 -21.53 0.10
N TRP A 10 2.87 -22.18 0.47
CA TRP A 10 4.21 -21.78 0.01
C TRP A 10 4.32 -21.77 -1.52
N SER A 11 3.64 -22.71 -2.19
CA SER A 11 3.59 -22.76 -3.65
C SER A 11 3.03 -21.48 -4.27
N LEU A 12 2.01 -20.86 -3.64
CA LEU A 12 1.45 -19.59 -4.11
C LEU A 12 2.38 -18.42 -3.83
N VAL A 13 2.93 -18.36 -2.62
CA VAL A 13 3.88 -17.30 -2.21
C VAL A 13 5.08 -17.29 -3.16
N LEU A 14 5.66 -18.47 -3.43
CA LEU A 14 6.77 -18.64 -4.37
C LEU A 14 6.38 -18.22 -5.78
N ARG A 15 5.24 -18.67 -6.31
CA ARG A 15 4.79 -18.29 -7.65
C ARG A 15 4.55 -16.78 -7.80
N LEU A 16 3.96 -16.14 -6.79
CA LEU A 16 3.73 -14.69 -6.79
C LEU A 16 5.07 -13.94 -6.73
N MET A 17 5.97 -14.32 -5.83
CA MET A 17 7.28 -13.67 -5.71
C MET A 17 8.13 -13.88 -6.96
N LEU A 18 8.26 -15.11 -7.45
CA LEU A 18 9.00 -15.41 -8.69
C LEU A 18 8.38 -14.74 -9.92
N GLY A 19 7.06 -14.55 -9.93
CA GLY A 19 6.36 -13.84 -10.99
C GLY A 19 6.55 -12.33 -10.94
N LEU A 20 6.56 -11.71 -9.75
CA LEU A 20 6.58 -10.26 -9.59
C LEU A 20 8.00 -9.67 -9.40
N MET A 21 8.97 -10.45 -8.96
CA MET A 21 10.35 -9.98 -8.76
C MET A 21 11.13 -9.65 -10.04
N PRO A 22 11.03 -10.40 -11.16
CA PRO A 22 11.88 -10.18 -12.32
C PRO A 22 11.81 -8.75 -12.88
N PRO A 23 10.63 -8.11 -13.05
CA PRO A 23 10.56 -6.71 -13.48
C PRO A 23 11.23 -5.74 -12.51
N VAL A 24 11.12 -5.97 -11.19
CA VAL A 24 11.78 -5.13 -10.18
C VAL A 24 13.29 -5.24 -10.30
N LEU A 25 13.82 -6.46 -10.46
CA LEU A 25 15.24 -6.70 -10.66
C LEU A 25 15.71 -6.05 -11.98
N LEU A 26 15.00 -6.24 -13.08
CA LEU A 26 15.34 -5.62 -14.37
C LEU A 26 15.41 -4.09 -14.27
N VAL A 27 14.42 -3.45 -13.64
CA VAL A 27 14.45 -2.01 -13.42
C VAL A 27 15.61 -1.60 -12.50
N ALA A 28 15.89 -2.35 -11.44
CA ALA A 28 17.01 -2.07 -10.55
C ALA A 28 18.38 -2.23 -11.21
N PHE A 29 18.52 -3.14 -12.18
CA PHE A 29 19.78 -3.39 -12.89
C PHE A 29 20.01 -2.42 -14.06
N PHE A 30 18.96 -2.03 -14.78
CA PHE A 30 19.07 -1.29 -16.04
C PHE A 30 18.63 0.17 -15.95
N MET A 31 18.02 0.59 -14.84
CA MET A 31 17.49 1.95 -14.67
C MET A 31 17.92 2.57 -13.35
N ALA A 32 17.70 3.87 -13.20
CA ALA A 32 17.97 4.58 -11.95
C ALA A 32 17.10 4.03 -10.80
N PRO A 33 17.61 3.99 -9.54
CA PRO A 33 16.87 3.49 -8.39
C PRO A 33 15.49 4.13 -8.18
N ALA A 34 15.32 5.38 -8.61
CA ALA A 34 14.04 6.09 -8.52
C ALA A 34 12.89 5.38 -9.29
N TYR A 35 13.18 4.63 -10.35
CA TYR A 35 12.17 3.84 -11.08
C TYR A 35 11.71 2.58 -10.33
N ILE A 36 12.41 2.16 -9.27
CA ILE A 36 12.02 1.01 -8.43
C ILE A 36 10.68 1.31 -7.73
N ALA A 37 10.48 2.55 -7.29
CA ALA A 37 9.20 2.96 -6.71
C ALA A 37 8.06 2.84 -7.74
N THR A 38 8.30 3.27 -8.97
CA THR A 38 7.34 3.20 -10.08
C THR A 38 6.95 1.77 -10.43
N ILE A 39 7.93 0.89 -10.64
CA ILE A 39 7.63 -0.52 -10.99
C ILE A 39 6.97 -1.24 -9.81
N THR A 40 7.36 -0.95 -8.57
CA THR A 40 6.73 -1.54 -7.38
C THR A 40 5.27 -1.10 -7.26
N ALA A 41 4.99 0.19 -7.47
CA ALA A 41 3.64 0.73 -7.49
C ALA A 41 2.78 0.04 -8.57
N ALA A 42 3.35 -0.13 -9.77
CA ALA A 42 2.70 -0.76 -10.90
C ALA A 42 2.34 -2.23 -10.63
N LEU A 43 3.31 -2.99 -10.11
CA LEU A 43 3.14 -4.40 -9.78
C LEU A 43 2.13 -4.59 -8.65
N LEU A 44 2.20 -3.75 -7.62
CA LEU A 44 1.24 -3.76 -6.51
C LEU A 44 -0.16 -3.43 -7.01
N MET A 45 -0.31 -2.36 -7.78
CA MET A 45 -1.58 -1.92 -8.34
C MET A 45 -2.21 -3.00 -9.24
N GLY A 46 -1.45 -3.55 -10.19
CA GLY A 46 -1.96 -4.58 -11.08
C GLY A 46 -2.26 -5.89 -10.34
N ALA A 47 -1.33 -6.41 -9.54
CA ALA A 47 -1.53 -7.68 -8.85
C ALA A 47 -2.60 -7.59 -7.74
N ALA A 48 -2.40 -6.71 -6.75
CA ALA A 48 -3.32 -6.59 -5.64
C ALA A 48 -4.67 -6.02 -6.10
N GLY A 49 -4.68 -5.11 -7.07
CA GLY A 49 -5.90 -4.55 -7.63
C GLY A 49 -6.75 -5.61 -8.31
N ALA A 50 -6.15 -6.53 -9.06
CA ALA A 50 -6.88 -7.62 -9.69
C ALA A 50 -7.39 -8.65 -8.68
N ILE A 51 -6.55 -8.99 -7.68
CA ILE A 51 -6.91 -9.94 -6.63
C ILE A 51 -8.06 -9.42 -5.75
N MET A 52 -8.05 -8.14 -5.39
CA MET A 52 -9.04 -7.52 -4.49
C MET A 52 -10.27 -6.95 -5.20
N GLY A 53 -10.28 -6.93 -6.53
CA GLY A 53 -11.35 -6.33 -7.32
C GLY A 53 -11.66 -7.19 -8.52
N SER A 54 -11.04 -6.87 -9.64
CA SER A 54 -10.97 -7.71 -10.83
C SER A 54 -9.91 -7.18 -11.79
N ILE A 55 -9.48 -7.97 -12.76
CA ILE A 55 -8.55 -7.50 -13.81
C ILE A 55 -9.08 -6.22 -14.48
N ARG A 56 -10.38 -6.18 -14.85
CA ARG A 56 -10.97 -5.00 -15.49
C ARG A 56 -10.93 -3.77 -14.59
N ARG A 57 -11.22 -3.92 -13.30
CA ARG A 57 -11.19 -2.80 -12.33
C ARG A 57 -9.76 -2.36 -12.04
N ALA A 58 -8.83 -3.30 -11.94
CA ALA A 58 -7.41 -3.01 -11.77
C ALA A 58 -6.86 -2.22 -12.96
N MET A 59 -7.25 -2.56 -14.20
CA MET A 59 -6.89 -1.76 -15.38
C MET A 59 -7.46 -0.34 -15.32
N LEU A 60 -8.73 -0.18 -14.96
CA LEU A 60 -9.35 1.15 -14.84
C LEU A 60 -8.67 1.98 -13.74
N ALA A 61 -8.45 1.40 -12.57
CA ALA A 61 -7.75 2.06 -11.47
C ALA A 61 -6.30 2.39 -11.84
N ALA A 62 -5.59 1.52 -12.55
CA ALA A 62 -4.25 1.81 -13.06
C ALA A 62 -4.24 2.96 -14.08
N ALA A 63 -5.26 3.06 -14.94
CA ALA A 63 -5.39 4.18 -15.87
C ALA A 63 -5.68 5.52 -15.16
N LEU A 64 -6.30 5.48 -13.98
CA LEU A 64 -6.56 6.68 -13.17
C LEU A 64 -5.40 7.07 -12.25
N ALA A 65 -4.47 6.15 -11.94
CA ALA A 65 -3.35 6.42 -11.04
C ALA A 65 -2.43 7.59 -11.49
N PRO A 66 -2.16 7.79 -12.79
CA PRO A 66 -1.41 8.95 -13.28
C PRO A 66 -2.18 10.28 -13.30
N VAL A 67 -3.50 10.27 -13.09
CA VAL A 67 -4.33 11.49 -13.24
C VAL A 67 -3.87 12.64 -12.34
N PRO A 68 -3.47 12.43 -11.07
CA PRO A 68 -2.92 13.51 -10.25
C PRO A 68 -1.63 14.13 -10.83
N MET A 69 -0.79 13.33 -11.50
CA MET A 69 0.41 13.84 -12.19
C MET A 69 0.05 14.61 -13.45
N PHE A 70 -0.91 14.14 -14.24
CA PHE A 70 -1.35 14.89 -15.44
C PHE A 70 -2.08 16.18 -15.06
N GLY A 71 -2.85 16.15 -13.98
CA GLY A 71 -3.52 17.33 -13.43
C GLY A 71 -2.54 18.44 -13.08
N SER A 72 -1.40 18.10 -12.46
CA SER A 72 -0.39 19.10 -12.11
C SER A 72 0.25 19.74 -13.35
N LEU A 73 0.38 19.02 -14.47
CA LEU A 73 0.90 19.57 -15.74
C LEU A 73 -0.02 20.65 -16.35
N ILE A 74 -1.32 20.60 -16.05
CA ILE A 74 -2.32 21.59 -16.52
C ILE A 74 -2.76 22.55 -15.42
N GLY A 75 -2.01 22.63 -14.30
CA GLY A 75 -2.25 23.58 -13.22
C GLY A 75 -3.36 23.18 -12.22
N ILE A 76 -3.83 21.93 -12.26
CA ILE A 76 -4.76 21.40 -11.25
C ILE A 76 -3.96 20.89 -10.05
N ASP A 77 -4.33 21.31 -8.85
CA ASP A 77 -3.74 20.79 -7.62
C ASP A 77 -3.93 19.25 -7.56
N PRO A 78 -2.84 18.45 -7.47
CA PRO A 78 -2.92 16.99 -7.42
C PRO A 78 -3.76 16.47 -6.24
N ARG A 79 -3.92 17.26 -5.17
CA ARG A 79 -4.78 16.93 -4.03
C ARG A 79 -6.25 16.84 -4.44
N ILE A 80 -6.70 17.68 -5.37
CA ILE A 80 -8.09 17.67 -5.87
C ILE A 80 -8.35 16.37 -6.65
N ALA A 81 -7.42 15.99 -7.53
CA ALA A 81 -7.50 14.73 -8.26
C ALA A 81 -7.48 13.52 -7.31
N ALA A 82 -6.64 13.56 -6.27
CA ALA A 82 -6.59 12.52 -5.26
C ALA A 82 -7.89 12.42 -4.45
N LEU A 83 -8.54 13.54 -4.12
CA LEU A 83 -9.86 13.55 -3.48
C LEU A 83 -10.96 12.98 -4.38
N ALA A 84 -10.92 13.23 -5.69
CA ALA A 84 -11.87 12.59 -6.60
C ALA A 84 -11.69 11.05 -6.62
N LEU A 85 -10.45 10.56 -6.53
CA LEU A 85 -10.15 9.13 -6.44
C LEU A 85 -10.68 8.50 -5.14
N THR A 86 -10.77 9.23 -4.02
CA THR A 86 -11.35 8.68 -2.78
C THR A 86 -12.85 8.44 -2.91
N VAL A 87 -13.56 9.31 -3.62
CA VAL A 87 -14.99 9.15 -3.92
C VAL A 87 -15.21 7.93 -4.84
N ILE A 88 -14.38 7.78 -5.87
CA ILE A 88 -14.44 6.61 -6.78
C ILE A 88 -14.16 5.31 -6.02
N ALA A 89 -13.19 5.33 -5.09
CA ALA A 89 -12.91 4.18 -4.23
C ALA A 89 -14.09 3.82 -3.31
N GLY A 90 -14.77 4.82 -2.74
CA GLY A 90 -16.02 4.63 -2.01
C GLY A 90 -17.10 3.99 -2.89
N PHE A 91 -17.29 4.50 -4.11
CA PHE A 91 -18.27 3.98 -5.05
C PHE A 91 -17.98 2.52 -5.47
N GLU A 92 -16.72 2.18 -5.74
CA GLU A 92 -16.30 0.81 -6.02
C GLU A 92 -16.63 -0.12 -4.86
N ALA A 93 -16.32 0.30 -3.64
CA ALA A 93 -16.65 -0.43 -2.43
C ALA A 93 -18.17 -0.70 -2.34
N CYS A 94 -18.99 0.32 -2.59
CA CYS A 94 -20.45 0.22 -2.53
C CYS A 94 -21.00 -0.76 -3.57
N ARG A 95 -20.57 -0.63 -4.82
CA ARG A 95 -21.21 -1.34 -5.93
C ARG A 95 -20.66 -2.76 -6.10
N PHE A 96 -19.40 -2.96 -5.76
CA PHE A 96 -18.63 -4.14 -6.15
C PHE A 96 -17.84 -4.78 -5.01
N GLY A 97 -17.68 -4.11 -3.87
CA GLY A 97 -16.83 -4.59 -2.77
C GLY A 97 -15.32 -4.59 -3.08
N GLY A 98 -14.93 -4.00 -4.21
CA GLY A 98 -13.55 -3.89 -4.64
C GLY A 98 -12.74 -2.87 -3.82
N ARG A 99 -11.41 -2.94 -4.00
CA ARG A 99 -10.43 -2.00 -3.43
C ARG A 99 -9.39 -1.57 -4.48
N SER A 100 -9.64 -1.79 -5.77
CA SER A 100 -8.70 -1.47 -6.83
C SER A 100 -8.43 0.05 -6.89
N PHE A 101 -9.45 0.90 -6.72
CA PHE A 101 -9.25 2.35 -6.76
C PHE A 101 -8.56 2.90 -5.51
N SER A 102 -8.65 2.23 -4.35
CA SER A 102 -7.82 2.58 -3.20
C SER A 102 -6.33 2.30 -3.45
N LEU A 103 -6.01 1.26 -4.21
CA LEU A 103 -4.63 0.99 -4.66
C LEU A 103 -4.16 2.01 -5.71
N SER A 104 -5.07 2.60 -6.49
CA SER A 104 -4.74 3.71 -7.38
C SER A 104 -4.19 4.92 -6.62
N LEU A 105 -4.69 5.21 -5.41
CA LEU A 105 -4.15 6.26 -4.56
C LEU A 105 -2.71 5.95 -4.11
N ILE A 106 -2.44 4.70 -3.74
CA ILE A 106 -1.09 4.24 -3.39
C ILE A 106 -0.15 4.41 -4.59
N ALA A 107 -0.59 3.99 -5.78
CA ALA A 107 0.17 4.14 -7.01
C ALA A 107 0.44 5.61 -7.34
N ALA A 108 -0.56 6.48 -7.23
CA ALA A 108 -0.41 7.92 -7.45
C ALA A 108 0.65 8.54 -6.52
N VAL A 109 0.62 8.21 -5.23
CA VAL A 109 1.61 8.71 -4.26
C VAL A 109 3.02 8.24 -4.61
N MET A 110 3.19 6.96 -4.97
CA MET A 110 4.50 6.42 -5.34
C MET A 110 5.02 7.01 -6.66
N LEU A 111 4.14 7.29 -7.62
CA LEU A 111 4.50 7.92 -8.88
C LEU A 111 4.93 9.38 -8.68
N VAL A 112 4.16 10.16 -7.91
CA VAL A 112 4.51 11.54 -7.54
C VAL A 112 5.84 11.56 -6.75
N HIS A 113 6.03 10.62 -5.83
CA HIS A 113 7.29 10.49 -5.11
C HIS A 113 8.47 10.18 -6.05
N GLY A 114 8.31 9.23 -6.98
CA GLY A 114 9.33 8.94 -7.99
C GLY A 114 9.69 10.17 -8.85
N GLN A 115 8.69 10.94 -9.25
CA GLN A 115 8.89 12.20 -9.99
C GLN A 115 9.70 13.21 -9.16
N ASN A 116 9.40 13.35 -7.86
CA ASN A 116 10.16 14.22 -6.96
C ASN A 116 11.61 13.74 -6.76
N LEU A 117 11.89 12.44 -6.94
CA LEU A 117 13.24 11.88 -6.97
C LEU A 117 13.94 12.04 -8.34
N GLY A 118 13.30 12.71 -9.30
CA GLY A 118 13.89 13.06 -10.60
C GLY A 118 13.66 12.03 -11.72
N THR A 119 12.70 11.11 -11.58
CA THR A 119 12.32 10.24 -12.73
C THR A 119 11.71 11.07 -13.85
N ASP A 120 12.12 10.80 -15.08
CA ASP A 120 11.43 11.31 -16.27
C ASP A 120 9.99 10.76 -16.30
N ILE A 121 9.01 11.65 -16.47
CA ILE A 121 7.58 11.30 -16.41
C ILE A 121 7.22 10.31 -17.53
N GLN A 122 7.74 10.51 -18.75
CA GLN A 122 7.39 9.65 -19.88
C GLN A 122 7.88 8.22 -19.64
N THR A 123 9.13 8.09 -19.21
CA THR A 123 9.75 6.81 -18.88
C THR A 123 9.06 6.15 -17.69
N ALA A 124 8.71 6.92 -16.64
CA ALA A 124 8.00 6.42 -15.47
C ALA A 124 6.62 5.86 -15.85
N LEU A 125 5.88 6.54 -16.73
CA LEU A 125 4.58 6.05 -17.21
C LEU A 125 4.69 4.77 -18.04
N VAL A 126 5.73 4.64 -18.87
CA VAL A 126 6.00 3.41 -19.64
C VAL A 126 6.34 2.25 -18.70
N VAL A 127 7.23 2.47 -17.72
CA VAL A 127 7.58 1.47 -16.69
C VAL A 127 6.34 1.08 -15.89
N PHE A 128 5.50 2.06 -15.55
CA PHE A 128 4.25 1.81 -14.82
C PHE A 128 3.27 0.97 -15.63
N ALA A 129 3.02 1.32 -16.89
CA ALA A 129 2.15 0.57 -17.77
C ALA A 129 2.67 -0.86 -17.99
N ALA A 130 3.97 -1.03 -18.22
CA ALA A 130 4.61 -2.34 -18.38
C ALA A 130 4.46 -3.19 -17.11
N GLY A 131 4.70 -2.62 -15.93
CA GLY A 131 4.53 -3.32 -14.65
C GLY A 131 3.09 -3.73 -14.35
N VAL A 132 2.12 -2.87 -14.67
CA VAL A 132 0.69 -3.20 -14.55
C VAL A 132 0.33 -4.35 -15.48
N CYS A 133 0.70 -4.27 -16.77
CA CYS A 133 0.44 -5.34 -17.73
C CYS A 133 1.09 -6.67 -17.30
N TRP A 134 2.33 -6.62 -16.82
CA TRP A 134 3.04 -7.80 -16.33
C TRP A 134 2.32 -8.44 -15.14
N SER A 135 2.04 -7.66 -14.09
CA SER A 135 1.39 -8.17 -12.88
C SER A 135 -0.02 -8.69 -13.14
N LEU A 136 -0.79 -8.04 -14.02
CA LEU A 136 -2.09 -8.55 -14.47
C LEU A 136 -1.96 -9.87 -15.24
N GLY A 137 -0.94 -9.99 -16.09
CA GLY A 137 -0.59 -11.23 -16.79
C GLY A 137 -0.30 -12.37 -15.81
N ILE A 138 0.49 -12.11 -14.76
CA ILE A 138 0.80 -13.08 -13.71
C ILE A 138 -0.47 -13.48 -12.95
N VAL A 139 -1.32 -12.53 -12.54
CA VAL A 139 -2.58 -12.84 -11.84
C VAL A 139 -3.53 -13.66 -12.71
N LYS A 140 -3.64 -13.31 -13.99
CA LYS A 140 -4.45 -14.06 -14.98
C LYS A 140 -3.91 -15.48 -15.16
N TRP A 141 -2.59 -15.64 -15.32
CA TRP A 141 -1.93 -16.94 -15.45
C TRP A 141 -2.16 -17.83 -14.22
N LEU A 142 -2.04 -17.24 -13.02
CA LEU A 142 -2.28 -17.94 -11.76
C LEU A 142 -3.78 -18.20 -11.47
N LYS A 143 -4.70 -17.60 -12.25
CA LYS A 143 -6.16 -17.64 -12.04
C LYS A 143 -6.59 -17.08 -10.67
N PHE A 144 -5.94 -16.02 -10.21
CA PHE A 144 -6.20 -15.35 -8.92
C PHE A 144 -7.10 -14.10 -9.02
N ASP A 145 -7.74 -13.88 -10.16
CA ASP A 145 -8.63 -12.75 -10.38
C ASP A 145 -9.80 -12.74 -9.39
N ALA A 146 -10.05 -11.59 -8.76
CA ALA A 146 -11.13 -11.33 -7.79
C ALA A 146 -11.20 -12.29 -6.58
N LYS A 147 -10.16 -13.08 -6.30
CA LYS A 147 -10.19 -14.11 -5.25
C LYS A 147 -10.28 -13.56 -3.83
N ALA A 148 -9.90 -12.31 -3.62
CA ALA A 148 -9.96 -11.63 -2.32
C ALA A 148 -10.88 -10.39 -2.36
N ALA A 149 -11.79 -10.30 -3.34
CA ALA A 149 -12.78 -9.25 -3.37
C ALA A 149 -13.68 -9.36 -2.12
N ALA A 150 -13.79 -8.25 -1.38
CA ALA A 150 -14.73 -8.18 -0.27
C ALA A 150 -16.17 -8.12 -0.81
N PRO A 151 -17.19 -8.47 0.00
CA PRO A 151 -18.56 -8.21 -0.38
C PRO A 151 -18.82 -6.70 -0.53
N ALA A 152 -19.76 -6.36 -1.41
CA ALA A 152 -20.24 -4.99 -1.57
C ALA A 152 -20.78 -4.46 -0.23
N ILE A 153 -20.45 -3.20 0.07
CA ILE A 153 -20.88 -2.54 1.32
C ILE A 153 -22.07 -1.61 1.06
N GLY A 154 -22.84 -1.31 2.11
CA GLY A 154 -23.97 -0.38 2.02
C GLY A 154 -23.53 1.03 1.64
N LEU A 155 -24.42 1.82 1.03
CA LEU A 155 -24.15 3.20 0.62
C LEU A 155 -23.57 4.05 1.75
N ARG A 156 -24.10 3.91 2.96
CA ARG A 156 -23.63 4.66 4.14
C ARG A 156 -22.21 4.27 4.56
N GLU A 157 -21.87 2.99 4.54
CA GLU A 157 -20.51 2.52 4.83
C GLU A 157 -19.52 2.99 3.74
N SER A 158 -19.99 3.06 2.49
CA SER A 158 -19.23 3.59 1.36
C SER A 158 -18.94 5.09 1.49
N ILE A 159 -19.94 5.90 1.89
CA ILE A 159 -19.74 7.31 2.20
C ILE A 159 -18.75 7.46 3.36
N GLY A 160 -18.89 6.65 4.42
CA GLY A 160 -17.94 6.62 5.53
C GLY A 160 -16.51 6.29 5.08
N LEU A 161 -16.33 5.32 4.17
CA LEU A 161 -15.03 4.98 3.60
C LEU A 161 -14.44 6.12 2.75
N ALA A 162 -15.27 6.77 1.91
CA ALA A 162 -14.84 7.89 1.09
C ALA A 162 -14.39 9.08 1.96
N LEU A 163 -15.16 9.41 3.00
CA LEU A 163 -14.82 10.45 3.97
C LEU A 163 -13.57 10.10 4.77
N LEU A 164 -13.44 8.85 5.22
CA LEU A 164 -12.24 8.37 5.91
C LEU A 164 -11.01 8.58 5.04
N LEU A 165 -11.05 8.11 3.79
CA LEU A 165 -9.97 8.26 2.82
C LEU A 165 -9.68 9.74 2.53
N ALA A 166 -10.70 10.56 2.30
CA ALA A 166 -10.54 11.99 1.99
C ALA A 166 -9.89 12.75 3.15
N LEU A 167 -10.47 12.66 4.35
CA LEU A 167 -9.97 13.36 5.54
C LEU A 167 -8.60 12.84 5.96
N GLY A 168 -8.42 11.53 6.00
CA GLY A 168 -7.15 10.94 6.38
C GLY A 168 -6.04 11.20 5.37
N LEU A 169 -6.35 11.25 4.07
CA LEU A 169 -5.38 11.67 3.06
C LEU A 169 -5.00 13.15 3.23
N LEU A 170 -5.97 14.04 3.43
CA LEU A 170 -5.70 15.47 3.66
C LEU A 170 -4.82 15.68 4.90
N VAL A 171 -5.16 15.05 6.02
CA VAL A 171 -4.36 15.15 7.26
C VAL A 171 -2.98 14.54 7.07
N SER A 172 -2.87 13.39 6.40
CA SER A 172 -1.57 12.76 6.14
C SER A 172 -0.69 13.64 5.26
N VAL A 173 -1.24 14.24 4.19
CA VAL A 173 -0.52 15.19 3.33
C VAL A 173 -0.08 16.41 4.12
N ALA A 174 -0.96 16.99 4.95
CA ALA A 174 -0.61 18.13 5.79
C ALA A 174 0.54 17.80 6.76
N ILE A 175 0.51 16.64 7.42
CA ILE A 175 1.61 16.20 8.31
C ILE A 175 2.91 16.03 7.52
N VAL A 176 2.86 15.44 6.32
CA VAL A 176 4.04 15.26 5.47
C VAL A 176 4.64 16.60 5.04
N GLU A 177 3.82 17.58 4.68
CA GLU A 177 4.29 18.89 4.24
C GLU A 177 4.92 19.72 5.35
N HIS A 178 4.50 19.49 6.60
CA HIS A 178 5.12 20.12 7.78
C HIS A 178 6.27 19.28 8.35
N SER A 179 6.52 18.10 7.80
CA SER A 179 7.62 17.24 8.22
C SER A 179 8.84 17.49 7.35
N GLU A 180 9.94 17.87 7.97
CA GLU A 180 11.24 18.01 7.28
C GLU A 180 11.89 16.64 6.99
N GLN A 181 11.19 15.53 7.26
CA GLN A 181 11.72 14.18 7.12
C GLN A 181 11.56 13.65 5.68
N PRO A 182 12.64 13.17 5.03
CA PRO A 182 12.60 12.69 3.64
C PRO A 182 11.69 11.46 3.46
N PHE A 183 11.42 10.74 4.54
CA PHE A 183 10.60 9.53 4.55
C PHE A 183 9.14 9.77 4.95
N ALA A 184 8.73 11.04 5.15
CA ALA A 184 7.41 11.37 5.65
C ALA A 184 6.26 10.85 4.78
N TYR A 185 6.46 10.73 3.46
CA TYR A 185 5.48 10.16 2.51
C TYR A 185 4.95 8.78 2.91
N TRP A 186 5.70 8.04 3.73
CA TRP A 186 5.26 6.77 4.29
C TRP A 186 4.05 6.85 5.21
N ILE A 187 3.81 8.00 5.85
CA ILE A 187 2.59 8.27 6.63
C ILE A 187 1.37 8.09 5.72
N ILE A 188 1.41 8.71 4.52
CA ILE A 188 0.36 8.61 3.51
C ILE A 188 0.19 7.15 3.06
N LEU A 189 1.29 6.47 2.71
CA LEU A 189 1.24 5.08 2.25
C LEU A 189 0.66 4.14 3.32
N MET A 190 1.12 4.23 4.56
CA MET A 190 0.61 3.41 5.67
C MET A 190 -0.88 3.65 5.92
N PHE A 191 -1.31 4.91 5.90
CA PHE A 191 -2.72 5.27 6.02
C PHE A 191 -3.56 4.60 4.92
N LEU A 192 -3.15 4.76 3.65
CA LEU A 192 -3.86 4.16 2.52
C LEU A 192 -3.90 2.63 2.61
N PHE A 193 -2.80 1.98 3.02
CA PHE A 193 -2.78 0.54 3.25
C PHE A 193 -3.76 0.09 4.35
N ARG A 194 -4.03 0.92 5.36
CA ARG A 194 -5.04 0.61 6.39
C ARG A 194 -6.45 0.78 5.85
N ALA A 195 -6.68 1.79 5.01
CA ALA A 195 -7.98 2.00 4.38
C ALA A 195 -8.39 0.88 3.40
N LEU A 196 -7.45 0.01 2.99
CA LEU A 196 -7.77 -1.22 2.25
C LEU A 196 -8.50 -2.28 3.10
N ALA A 197 -8.40 -2.21 4.42
CA ALA A 197 -9.07 -3.16 5.31
C ALA A 197 -10.60 -3.04 5.22
N PRO A 198 -11.36 -4.12 5.45
CA PRO A 198 -12.80 -4.03 5.66
C PRO A 198 -13.10 -3.07 6.82
N THR A 199 -14.06 -2.15 6.62
CA THR A 199 -14.43 -1.11 7.60
C THR A 199 -14.80 -1.70 8.96
N GLN A 200 -15.53 -2.81 8.97
CA GLN A 200 -15.94 -3.55 10.16
C GLN A 200 -14.76 -4.09 11.00
N GLN A 201 -13.60 -4.33 10.38
CA GLN A 201 -12.41 -4.86 11.04
C GLN A 201 -11.30 -3.80 11.17
N LEU A 202 -11.58 -2.54 10.83
CA LEU A 202 -10.58 -1.50 10.71
C LEU A 202 -9.84 -1.28 12.03
N HIS A 203 -10.55 -1.22 13.17
CA HIS A 203 -9.95 -1.03 14.50
C HIS A 203 -8.98 -2.18 14.85
N ILE A 204 -9.44 -3.42 14.78
CA ILE A 204 -8.65 -4.61 15.13
C ILE A 204 -7.43 -4.74 14.21
N ARG A 205 -7.63 -4.59 12.89
CA ARG A 205 -6.55 -4.70 11.90
C ARG A 205 -5.54 -3.56 11.99
N THR A 206 -5.99 -2.37 12.36
CA THR A 206 -5.09 -1.22 12.61
C THR A 206 -4.24 -1.47 13.85
N TRP A 207 -4.84 -1.97 14.94
CA TRP A 207 -4.10 -2.30 16.14
C TRP A 207 -3.07 -3.42 15.92
N LYS A 208 -3.46 -4.53 15.29
CA LYS A 208 -2.53 -5.62 14.95
C LYS A 208 -1.43 -5.16 14.02
N PHE A 209 -1.75 -4.30 13.05
CA PHE A 209 -0.75 -3.69 12.20
C PHE A 209 0.24 -2.83 12.99
N ALA A 210 -0.23 -1.97 13.88
CA ALA A 210 0.63 -1.12 14.68
C ALA A 210 1.59 -1.95 15.54
N GLN A 211 1.06 -2.94 16.26
CA GLN A 211 1.86 -3.90 17.03
C GLN A 211 2.94 -4.57 16.17
N GLY A 212 2.54 -5.08 15.01
CA GLY A 212 3.46 -5.75 14.10
C GLY A 212 4.52 -4.81 13.53
N ALA A 213 4.12 -3.65 13.02
CA ALA A 213 5.02 -2.70 12.40
C ALA A 213 6.03 -2.11 13.40
N ILE A 214 5.61 -1.85 14.65
CA ILE A 214 6.53 -1.43 15.73
C ILE A 214 7.52 -2.54 16.05
N ALA A 215 7.06 -3.78 16.22
CA ALA A 215 7.95 -4.92 16.46
C ALA A 215 8.94 -5.11 15.30
N GLY A 216 8.47 -4.99 14.05
CA GLY A 216 9.31 -5.10 12.86
C GLY A 216 10.34 -3.98 12.74
N ALA A 217 9.95 -2.74 13.06
CA ALA A 217 10.87 -1.61 13.12
C ALA A 217 11.93 -1.80 14.22
N GLY A 218 11.53 -2.31 15.40
CA GLY A 218 12.45 -2.68 16.47
C GLY A 218 13.44 -3.77 16.05
N ILE A 219 12.96 -4.83 15.37
CA ILE A 219 13.84 -5.89 14.84
C ILE A 219 14.83 -5.32 13.82
N ALA A 220 14.36 -4.50 12.87
CA ALA A 220 15.24 -3.88 11.88
C ALA A 220 16.29 -2.97 12.55
N MET A 221 15.88 -2.18 13.55
CA MET A 221 16.77 -1.33 14.35
C MET A 221 17.84 -2.17 15.08
N LEU A 222 17.45 -3.25 15.75
CA LEU A 222 18.38 -4.13 16.44
C LEU A 222 19.37 -4.80 15.48
N LEU A 223 18.91 -5.24 14.30
CA LEU A 223 19.78 -5.81 13.29
C LEU A 223 20.82 -4.79 12.78
N GLU A 224 20.40 -3.55 12.53
CA GLU A 224 21.31 -2.50 12.06
C GLU A 224 22.28 -2.03 13.15
N ILE A 225 21.89 -2.01 14.43
CA ILE A 225 22.77 -1.59 15.53
C ILE A 225 23.77 -2.70 15.91
N TYR A 226 23.31 -3.94 16.07
CA TYR A 226 24.11 -5.02 16.68
C TYR A 226 24.74 -5.98 15.68
N VAL A 227 24.15 -6.17 14.51
CA VAL A 227 24.65 -7.13 13.50
C VAL A 227 25.37 -6.41 12.36
N MET A 228 24.89 -5.22 11.98
CA MET A 228 25.39 -4.46 10.82
C MET A 228 25.58 -5.36 9.58
N PRO A 229 24.50 -6.03 9.12
CA PRO A 229 24.63 -7.00 8.04
C PRO A 229 25.13 -6.32 6.76
N GLY A 230 26.12 -6.93 6.11
CA GLY A 230 26.56 -6.51 4.78
C GLY A 230 25.40 -6.54 3.76
N ALA A 231 25.54 -5.80 2.66
CA ALA A 231 24.47 -5.57 1.69
C ALA A 231 23.73 -6.84 1.21
N TYR A 232 24.47 -7.92 0.93
CA TYR A 232 23.87 -9.19 0.48
C TYR A 232 23.08 -9.91 1.58
N VAL A 233 23.57 -9.89 2.82
CA VAL A 233 22.88 -10.50 3.97
C VAL A 233 21.59 -9.71 4.25
N ARG A 234 21.67 -8.38 4.22
CA ARG A 234 20.52 -7.49 4.38
C ARG A 234 19.44 -7.77 3.33
N LEU A 235 19.84 -7.89 2.07
CA LEU A 235 18.95 -8.22 0.96
C LEU A 235 18.28 -9.60 1.16
N ALA A 236 19.04 -10.61 1.57
CA ALA A 236 18.51 -11.96 1.82
C ALA A 236 17.49 -11.97 2.97
N ILE A 237 17.79 -11.31 4.09
CA ILE A 237 16.87 -11.17 5.22
C ILE A 237 15.60 -10.44 4.78
N ALA A 238 15.74 -9.35 4.03
CA ALA A 238 14.60 -8.56 3.60
C ALA A 238 13.67 -9.33 2.65
N PHE A 239 14.23 -10.11 1.72
CA PHE A 239 13.43 -11.02 0.90
C PHE A 239 12.75 -12.07 1.76
N ALA A 240 13.48 -12.78 2.62
CA ALA A 240 12.89 -13.78 3.50
C ALA A 240 11.72 -13.20 4.33
N ALA A 241 11.87 -11.98 4.83
CA ALA A 241 10.82 -11.26 5.52
C ALA A 241 9.63 -10.94 4.59
N ALA A 242 9.85 -10.45 3.36
CA ALA A 242 8.75 -10.24 2.41
C ALA A 242 7.99 -11.54 2.08
N PHE A 243 8.68 -12.67 1.92
CA PHE A 243 8.09 -14.00 1.71
C PHE A 243 7.21 -14.43 2.89
N LEU A 244 7.71 -14.26 4.12
CA LEU A 244 6.96 -14.56 5.35
C LEU A 244 5.77 -13.60 5.52
N GLY A 245 5.95 -12.31 5.25
CA GLY A 245 4.90 -11.31 5.27
C GLY A 245 3.74 -11.68 4.34
N LEU A 246 4.07 -12.06 3.10
CA LEU A 246 3.08 -12.51 2.11
C LEU A 246 2.39 -13.79 2.56
N ARG A 247 3.14 -14.76 3.10
CA ARG A 247 2.58 -16.02 3.62
C ARG A 247 1.49 -15.77 4.66
N TYR A 248 1.69 -14.82 5.56
CA TYR A 248 0.75 -14.55 6.65
C TYR A 248 -0.29 -13.48 6.33
N VAL A 249 -0.29 -12.88 5.13
CA VAL A 249 -1.09 -11.68 4.79
C VAL A 249 -2.60 -11.83 5.02
N THR A 250 -3.13 -13.05 4.95
CA THR A 250 -4.54 -13.38 5.17
C THR A 250 -4.94 -13.42 6.65
N LEU A 251 -3.95 -13.53 7.56
CA LEU A 251 -4.19 -13.62 8.99
C LEU A 251 -4.49 -12.24 9.59
N VAL A 252 -5.42 -12.20 10.55
CA VAL A 252 -5.62 -11.04 11.43
C VAL A 252 -4.61 -11.14 12.58
N SER A 253 -3.34 -10.92 12.27
CA SER A 253 -2.23 -11.03 13.23
C SER A 253 -1.20 -9.92 13.01
N PRO A 254 -0.27 -9.68 13.97
CA PRO A 254 0.78 -8.69 13.80
C PRO A 254 1.90 -9.16 12.85
N LEU A 255 1.98 -10.46 12.56
CA LEU A 255 3.08 -11.06 11.80
C LEU A 255 3.27 -10.46 10.39
N PRO A 256 2.22 -10.24 9.57
CA PRO A 256 2.41 -9.71 8.22
C PRO A 256 3.04 -8.32 8.25
N ALA A 257 2.52 -7.45 9.11
CA ALA A 257 3.01 -6.09 9.27
C ALA A 257 4.46 -6.08 9.79
N MET A 258 4.78 -6.95 10.75
CA MET A 258 6.13 -7.12 11.27
C MET A 258 7.12 -7.50 10.17
N PHE A 259 6.86 -8.58 9.44
CA PHE A 259 7.76 -9.06 8.41
C PHE A 259 7.88 -8.10 7.22
N PHE A 260 6.77 -7.50 6.76
CA PHE A 260 6.85 -6.47 5.71
C PHE A 260 7.60 -5.23 6.19
N CYS A 261 7.44 -4.80 7.45
CA CYS A 261 8.17 -3.66 8.00
C CYS A 261 9.68 -3.94 8.04
N VAL A 262 10.09 -5.11 8.52
CA VAL A 262 11.50 -5.55 8.50
C VAL A 262 12.04 -5.52 7.07
N GLY A 263 11.34 -6.15 6.12
CA GLY A 263 11.79 -6.20 4.72
C GLY A 263 11.90 -4.82 4.08
N ILE A 264 10.92 -3.95 4.29
CA ILE A 264 10.92 -2.59 3.73
C ILE A 264 12.05 -1.73 4.32
N LEU A 265 12.25 -1.77 5.64
CA LEU A 265 13.29 -0.96 6.29
C LEU A 265 14.69 -1.41 5.86
N LEU A 266 14.94 -2.73 5.85
CA LEU A 266 16.22 -3.27 5.44
C LEU A 266 16.52 -3.02 3.94
N LEU A 267 15.51 -2.87 3.08
CA LEU A 267 15.73 -2.57 1.65
C LEU A 267 15.81 -1.07 1.35
N GLY A 268 14.93 -0.27 1.96
CA GLY A 268 14.70 1.11 1.55
C GLY A 268 15.43 2.15 2.39
N ALA A 269 15.64 1.88 3.69
CA ALA A 269 16.27 2.84 4.60
C ALA A 269 16.83 2.11 5.84
N PRO A 270 17.94 1.36 5.70
CA PRO A 270 18.50 0.53 6.75
C PRO A 270 19.32 1.37 7.75
N THR A 271 18.64 2.25 8.48
CA THR A 271 19.24 3.12 9.50
C THR A 271 18.38 3.13 10.76
N PRO A 272 18.98 3.27 11.95
CA PRO A 272 18.23 3.41 13.20
C PRO A 272 17.26 4.60 13.18
N GLU A 273 17.65 5.72 12.56
CA GLU A 273 16.83 6.93 12.44
C GLU A 273 15.57 6.66 11.61
N ALA A 274 15.71 5.99 10.46
CA ALA A 274 14.57 5.62 9.64
C ALA A 274 13.64 4.62 10.36
N ALA A 275 14.20 3.71 11.16
CA ALA A 275 13.40 2.79 11.98
C ALA A 275 12.66 3.53 13.11
N GLY A 276 13.30 4.49 13.77
CA GLY A 276 12.66 5.37 14.78
C GLY A 276 11.51 6.16 14.19
N PHE A 277 11.75 6.85 13.07
CA PHE A 277 10.68 7.57 12.34
C PHE A 277 9.55 6.64 11.90
N ARG A 278 9.86 5.38 11.55
CA ARG A 278 8.85 4.38 11.19
C ARG A 278 7.88 4.12 12.34
N ILE A 279 8.39 4.02 13.56
CA ILE A 279 7.58 3.81 14.76
C ILE A 279 6.64 5.00 14.97
N GLU A 280 7.16 6.22 14.87
CA GLU A 280 6.38 7.46 14.98
C GLU A 280 5.27 7.51 13.91
N ALA A 281 5.63 7.27 12.65
CA ALA A 281 4.67 7.25 11.54
C ALA A 281 3.57 6.20 11.75
N VAL A 282 3.91 5.01 12.24
CA VAL A 282 2.92 3.96 12.56
C VAL A 282 1.97 4.42 13.66
N LEU A 283 2.48 5.06 14.71
CA LEU A 283 1.66 5.55 15.82
C LEU A 283 0.72 6.68 15.37
N ILE A 284 1.23 7.64 14.59
CA ILE A 284 0.45 8.72 14.00
C ILE A 284 -0.67 8.15 13.13
N VAL A 285 -0.36 7.20 12.25
CA VAL A 285 -1.35 6.59 11.35
C VAL A 285 -2.36 5.77 12.13
N ALA A 286 -1.93 4.99 13.13
CA ALA A 286 -2.84 4.21 13.96
C ALA A 286 -3.81 5.13 14.71
N PHE A 287 -3.30 6.21 15.31
CA PHE A 287 -4.12 7.22 15.97
C PHE A 287 -5.11 7.86 14.98
N LEU A 288 -4.62 8.32 13.83
CA LEU A 288 -5.43 8.95 12.79
C LEU A 288 -6.57 8.05 12.32
N VAL A 289 -6.27 6.78 12.00
CA VAL A 289 -7.27 5.81 11.53
C VAL A 289 -8.29 5.52 12.61
N LEU A 290 -7.88 5.32 13.87
CA LEU A 290 -8.79 5.02 14.98
C LEU A 290 -9.69 6.21 15.31
N CYS A 291 -9.13 7.41 15.41
CA CYS A 291 -9.88 8.63 15.70
C CYS A 291 -10.86 8.98 14.59
N LEU A 292 -10.44 8.95 13.32
CA LEU A 292 -11.34 9.22 12.19
C LEU A 292 -12.42 8.16 12.06
N SER A 293 -12.08 6.88 12.25
CA SER A 293 -13.06 5.79 12.24
C SER A 293 -14.14 5.98 13.31
N GLU A 294 -13.74 6.30 14.54
CA GLU A 294 -14.69 6.52 15.63
C GLU A 294 -15.50 7.81 15.42
N PHE A 295 -14.88 8.90 14.97
CA PHE A 295 -15.56 10.14 14.64
C PHE A 295 -16.63 9.94 13.56
N LEU A 296 -16.28 9.26 12.45
CA LEU A 296 -17.22 8.96 11.38
C LEU A 296 -18.30 7.97 11.83
N ARG A 297 -17.99 7.05 12.75
CA ARG A 297 -19.01 6.20 13.36
C ARG A 297 -20.00 7.03 14.16
N MET A 298 -19.54 7.97 14.99
CA MET A 298 -20.41 8.84 15.79
C MET A 298 -21.28 9.76 14.93
N LEU A 299 -20.73 10.37 13.87
CA LEU A 299 -21.51 11.16 12.90
C LEU A 299 -22.45 10.30 12.07
N LEU A 300 -21.95 9.13 11.70
CA LEU A 300 -22.58 8.06 10.95
C LEU A 300 -23.88 7.60 11.61
N VAL A 301 -23.80 7.24 12.89
CA VAL A 301 -24.85 6.60 13.71
C VAL A 301 -25.90 7.62 14.13
N LYS A 302 -27.08 7.55 13.50
CA LYS A 302 -28.28 8.18 14.04
C LYS A 302 -28.48 7.69 15.49
N ARG A 303 -28.67 8.63 16.41
CA ARG A 303 -29.50 8.42 17.61
C ARG A 303 -30.87 8.00 17.09
N GLU A 304 -31.14 6.69 17.11
CA GLU A 304 -32.52 6.19 17.10
C GLU A 304 -33.17 6.50 18.45
#